data_AF-A0A239RVI2-F1
#
_entry.id   AF-A0A239RVI2-F1
#
_cell.length_a   1.000
_cell.length_b   1.000
_cell.length_c   1.000
_cell.angle_alpha   90.00
_cell.angle_beta   90.00
_cell.angle_gamma   90.00
#
_symmetry.space_group_name_H-M   'P 1'
#
loop_
_entity.id
_entity.type
_entity.pdbx_description
1 polymer ?
#
loop_
_entity_poly.entity_id
_entity_poly.type
_entity_poly.pdbx_seq_one_letter_code
_entity_poly.pdbx_strand_id
1 'polypeptide(L)'
;MTQYAQESALNAAGRFGRFSYLAWNCLLAIVASIILGIFIAIFPNTFVNLETGNFGGGMIFIVLIYVALMYFTFVFTIRRLHDRNHTGWLSLLMLVPLANVILMLYLIFAPGDDRSNSYGSPRPTAGWEAVLAWIYIVIFVLAIIGGIAAGFMS
;
A
#
# COMPACT_ATOMS: atom_id res chain seq x y z
N MET A 1 4.55 24.52 21.49
CA MET A 1 5.76 23.72 21.19
C MET A 1 5.35 22.59 20.27
N THR A 2 5.25 22.88 18.99
CA THR A 2 4.78 21.97 17.96
C THR A 2 5.95 21.11 17.48
N GLN A 3 6.18 19.99 18.15
CA GLN A 3 7.11 18.98 17.66
C GLN A 3 6.45 18.23 16.48
N TYR A 4 6.15 18.94 15.40
CA TYR A 4 6.00 18.35 14.07
C TYR A 4 7.39 18.01 13.58
N ALA A 5 8.12 17.18 14.34
CA ALA A 5 9.35 16.59 13.83
C ALA A 5 8.98 16.02 12.47
N GLN A 6 9.67 16.52 11.45
CA GLN A 6 9.56 16.19 10.06
C GLN A 6 9.88 14.70 9.87
N GLU A 7 9.00 13.83 10.33
CA GLU A 7 9.11 12.41 10.06
C GLU A 7 8.51 12.19 8.69
N SER A 8 9.41 12.12 7.70
CA SER A 8 9.09 11.71 6.34
C SER A 8 8.11 10.53 6.38
N ALA A 9 7.05 10.61 5.56
CA ALA A 9 6.06 9.54 5.42
C ALA A 9 6.69 8.18 5.03
N LEU A 10 7.91 8.23 4.48
CA LEU A 10 8.66 7.09 3.97
C LEU A 10 9.53 6.41 5.05
N ASN A 11 9.65 6.99 6.24
CA ASN A 11 10.31 6.34 7.37
C ASN A 11 9.31 5.47 8.14
N ALA A 12 9.76 4.34 8.68
CA ALA A 12 8.97 3.45 9.54
C ALA A 12 8.72 4.02 10.95
N ALA A 13 9.43 5.07 11.33
CA ALA A 13 9.17 5.83 12.55
C ALA A 13 7.81 6.55 12.49
N GLY A 14 7.16 6.63 13.66
CA GLY A 14 5.89 7.31 13.85
C GLY A 14 4.66 6.46 13.53
N ARG A 15 3.52 7.14 13.44
CA ARG A 15 2.18 6.55 13.45
C ARG A 15 1.35 6.98 12.24
N PHE A 16 0.58 6.05 11.70
CA PHE A 16 -0.45 6.34 10.69
C PHE A 16 -1.84 5.93 11.20
N GLY A 17 -2.79 6.85 11.12
CA GLY A 17 -4.21 6.52 11.25
C GLY A 17 -4.73 5.76 10.02
N ARG A 18 -5.97 5.28 10.10
CA ARG A 18 -6.62 4.48 9.04
C ARG A 18 -6.61 5.16 7.67
N PHE A 19 -6.99 6.43 7.61
CA PHE A 19 -7.09 7.16 6.35
C PHE A 19 -5.71 7.47 5.79
N SER A 20 -4.74 7.88 6.62
CA SER A 20 -3.37 8.06 6.17
C SER A 20 -2.79 6.75 5.61
N TYR A 21 -3.00 5.61 6.29
CA TYR A 21 -2.56 4.30 5.79
C TYR A 21 -3.14 3.98 4.40
N LEU A 22 -4.45 4.15 4.20
CA LEU A 22 -5.09 3.91 2.90
C LEU A 22 -4.61 4.89 1.83
N ALA A 23 -4.46 6.17 2.18
CA ALA A 23 -4.02 7.23 1.28
C ALA A 23 -2.62 6.99 0.73
N TRP A 24 -1.67 6.63 1.60
CA TRP A 24 -0.28 6.39 1.20
C TRP A 24 -0.14 5.12 0.35
N ASN A 25 -0.90 4.07 0.64
CA ASN A 25 -0.97 2.90 -0.25
C ASN A 25 -1.59 3.24 -1.61
N CYS A 26 -2.63 4.07 -1.64
CA CYS A 26 -3.23 4.55 -2.88
C CYS A 26 -2.26 5.39 -3.71
N LEU A 27 -1.57 6.35 -3.08
CA LEU A 27 -0.56 7.18 -3.73
C LEU A 27 0.57 6.31 -4.31
N LEU A 28 1.03 5.34 -3.54
CA LEU A 28 2.06 4.39 -3.96
C LEU A 28 1.62 3.59 -5.19
N ALA A 29 0.38 3.10 -5.22
CA ALA A 29 -0.19 2.39 -6.35
C ALA A 29 -0.32 3.28 -7.61
N ILE A 30 -0.78 4.52 -7.45
CA ILE A 30 -0.89 5.49 -8.53
C ILE A 30 0.49 5.77 -9.13
N VAL A 31 1.49 6.09 -8.30
CA VAL A 31 2.86 6.38 -8.76
C VAL A 31 3.45 5.18 -9.49
N ALA A 32 3.32 3.97 -8.93
CA ALA A 32 3.81 2.77 -9.59
C ALA A 32 3.10 2.49 -10.93
N SER A 33 1.78 2.71 -11.01
CA SER A 33 1.02 2.55 -12.25
C SER A 33 1.46 3.54 -13.34
N ILE A 34 1.77 4.79 -12.97
CA ILE A 34 2.27 5.81 -13.90
C ILE A 34 3.66 5.42 -14.40
N ILE A 35 4.57 5.03 -13.50
CA ILE A 35 5.93 4.59 -13.86
C ILE A 35 5.86 3.39 -14.80
N LEU A 36 5.06 2.38 -14.48
CA LEU A 36 4.89 1.20 -15.31
C LEU A 36 4.27 1.55 -16.67
N GLY A 37 3.25 2.40 -16.70
CA GLY A 37 2.59 2.85 -17.94
C GLY A 37 3.54 3.60 -18.87
N ILE A 38 4.35 4.52 -18.33
CA ILE A 38 5.38 5.24 -19.09
C ILE A 38 6.42 4.25 -19.64
N PHE A 39 6.88 3.31 -18.82
CA PHE A 39 7.85 2.30 -19.26
C PHE A 39 7.30 1.43 -20.39
N ILE A 40 6.05 0.95 -20.28
CA ILE A 40 5.38 0.18 -21.34
C ILE A 40 5.26 1.01 -22.63
N ALA A 41 4.90 2.29 -22.52
CA ALA A 41 4.76 3.17 -23.69
C ALA A 41 6.10 3.39 -24.43
N ILE A 42 7.22 3.43 -23.72
CA ILE A 42 8.56 3.59 -24.32
C ILE A 42 9.11 2.25 -24.82
N PHE A 43 8.81 1.14 -24.13
CA PHE A 43 9.39 -0.19 -24.37
C PHE A 43 8.32 -1.28 -24.56
N PRO A 44 7.44 -1.18 -25.58
CA PRO A 44 6.23 -2.00 -25.68
C PRO A 44 6.48 -3.51 -25.83
N ASN A 45 7.61 -3.90 -26.45
CA ASN A 45 7.89 -5.30 -26.79
C ASN A 45 8.88 -5.98 -25.83
N THR A 46 9.03 -5.48 -24.60
CA THR A 46 10.09 -5.94 -23.68
C THR A 46 9.65 -7.00 -22.66
N PHE A 47 8.35 -7.30 -22.54
CA PHE A 47 7.83 -8.18 -21.49
C PHE A 47 7.72 -9.64 -21.88
N VAL A 48 7.17 -9.93 -23.07
CA VAL A 48 6.99 -11.29 -23.59
C VAL A 48 7.39 -11.32 -25.05
N ASN A 49 8.26 -12.27 -25.40
CA ASN A 49 8.58 -12.56 -26.80
C ASN A 49 7.47 -13.41 -27.38
N LEU A 50 6.62 -12.83 -28.24
CA LEU A 50 5.43 -13.53 -28.76
C LEU A 50 5.77 -14.74 -29.64
N GLU A 51 6.95 -14.77 -30.25
CA GLU A 51 7.39 -15.88 -31.11
C GLU A 51 7.91 -17.08 -30.32
N THR A 52 8.57 -16.85 -29.19
CA THR A 52 9.20 -17.90 -28.37
C THR A 52 8.44 -18.20 -27.08
N GLY A 53 7.48 -17.34 -26.69
CA GLY A 53 6.78 -17.40 -25.41
C GLY A 53 7.66 -17.02 -24.21
N ASN A 54 8.93 -16.65 -24.43
CA ASN A 54 9.87 -16.39 -23.35
C ASN A 54 9.68 -15.00 -22.74
N PHE A 55 9.84 -14.92 -21.42
CA PHE A 55 9.90 -13.66 -20.67
C PHE A 55 11.07 -12.79 -21.14
N GLY A 56 10.77 -11.54 -21.49
CA GLY A 56 11.76 -10.54 -21.89
C GLY A 56 12.32 -9.74 -20.72
N GLY A 57 13.29 -8.86 -21.00
CA GLY A 57 13.97 -8.05 -19.98
C GLY A 57 13.05 -7.13 -19.18
N GLY A 58 11.89 -6.74 -19.72
CA GLY A 58 10.87 -5.95 -19.01
C GLY A 58 10.30 -6.66 -17.77
N MET A 59 10.39 -7.99 -17.69
CA MET A 59 9.98 -8.73 -16.48
C MET A 59 10.85 -8.41 -15.28
N ILE A 60 12.15 -8.14 -15.47
CA ILE A 60 13.04 -7.72 -14.40
C ILE A 60 12.56 -6.38 -13.83
N PHE A 61 12.13 -5.46 -14.70
CA PHE A 61 11.59 -4.17 -14.28
C PHE A 61 10.30 -4.31 -13.45
N ILE A 62 9.39 -5.22 -13.83
CA ILE A 62 8.19 -5.53 -13.03
C ILE A 62 8.58 -6.03 -11.65
N VAL A 63 9.54 -6.96 -11.56
CA VAL A 63 10.01 -7.50 -10.27
C VAL A 63 10.59 -6.37 -9.39
N LEU A 64 11.38 -5.47 -9.96
CA LEU A 64 11.93 -4.33 -9.22
C LEU A 64 10.84 -3.39 -8.68
N ILE A 65 9.84 -3.06 -9.50
CA ILE A 65 8.68 -2.28 -9.05
C ILE A 65 7.95 -3.00 -7.94
N TYR A 66 7.71 -4.30 -8.08
CA TYR A 66 7.01 -5.10 -7.09
C TYR A 66 7.76 -5.12 -5.74
N VAL A 67 9.08 -5.29 -5.75
CA VAL A 67 9.91 -5.24 -4.54
C VAL A 67 9.84 -3.86 -3.87
N ALA A 68 9.88 -2.77 -4.66
CA ALA A 68 9.74 -1.42 -4.13
C ALA A 68 8.35 -1.18 -3.51
N LEU A 69 7.29 -1.59 -4.20
CA LEU A 69 5.91 -1.55 -3.69
C LEU A 69 5.77 -2.30 -2.38
N MET A 70 6.31 -3.52 -2.34
CA MET A 70 6.31 -4.36 -1.15
C MET A 70 7.01 -3.65 0.01
N TYR A 71 8.23 -3.17 -0.19
CA TYR A 71 8.99 -2.45 0.85
C TYR A 71 8.21 -1.27 1.45
N PHE A 72 7.64 -0.38 0.62
CA PHE A 72 6.90 0.78 1.14
C PHE A 72 5.59 0.36 1.81
N THR A 73 4.91 -0.66 1.29
CA THR A 73 3.71 -1.22 1.94
C THR A 73 4.05 -1.75 3.34
N PHE A 74 5.18 -2.43 3.50
CA PHE A 74 5.69 -2.86 4.81
C PHE A 74 5.89 -1.69 5.76
N VAL A 75 6.57 -0.62 5.30
CA VAL A 75 6.77 0.60 6.09
C VAL A 75 5.43 1.19 6.55
N PHE A 76 4.45 1.30 5.66
CA PHE A 76 3.14 1.86 6.01
C PHE A 76 2.36 0.96 6.99
N THR A 77 2.46 -0.35 6.83
CA THR A 77 1.86 -1.33 7.75
C THR A 77 2.50 -1.26 9.14
N ILE A 78 3.83 -1.12 9.22
CA ILE A 78 4.55 -0.91 10.50
C ILE A 78 4.03 0.33 11.21
N ARG A 79 3.90 1.46 10.52
CA ARG A 79 3.37 2.71 11.11
C ARG A 79 1.93 2.57 11.57
N ARG A 80 1.13 1.77 10.87
CA ARG A 80 -0.27 1.50 11.27
C ARG A 80 -0.34 0.57 12.49
N LEU A 81 0.59 -0.38 12.61
CA LEU A 81 0.75 -1.21 13.81
C LEU A 81 1.23 -0.37 15.00
N HIS A 82 2.17 0.55 14.79
CA HIS A 82 2.61 1.50 15.81
C HIS A 82 1.48 2.39 16.31
N ASP A 83 0.54 2.78 15.45
CA ASP A 83 -0.65 3.53 15.87
C ASP A 83 -1.54 2.78 16.87
N ARG A 84 -1.42 1.45 16.90
CA ARG A 84 -2.12 0.54 17.81
C ARG A 84 -1.24 0.09 18.99
N ASN A 85 -0.04 0.65 19.12
CA ASN A 85 0.99 0.25 20.09
C ASN A 85 1.48 -1.20 19.93
N HIS A 86 1.41 -1.74 18.71
CA HIS A 86 1.97 -3.05 18.36
C HIS A 86 3.37 -2.93 17.77
N THR A 87 4.15 -4.01 17.81
CA THR A 87 5.48 -4.03 17.19
C THR A 87 5.39 -4.17 15.67
N GLY A 88 6.35 -3.57 14.96
CA GLY A 88 6.44 -3.65 13.50
C GLY A 88 6.64 -5.07 12.95
N TRP A 89 7.08 -6.03 13.77
CA TRP A 89 7.26 -7.43 13.39
C TRP A 89 5.98 -8.10 12.91
N LEU A 90 4.80 -7.67 13.39
CA LEU A 90 3.52 -8.20 12.91
C LEU A 90 3.29 -7.90 11.41
N SER A 91 3.99 -6.95 10.81
CA SER A 91 3.94 -6.71 9.36
C SER A 91 4.43 -7.91 8.54
N LEU A 92 5.26 -8.81 9.09
CA LEU A 92 5.71 -10.03 8.40
C LEU A 92 4.55 -10.97 8.05
N LEU A 93 3.42 -10.89 8.75
CA LEU A 93 2.22 -11.64 8.40
C LEU A 93 1.70 -11.32 7.00
N MET A 94 2.10 -10.19 6.42
CA MET A 94 1.80 -9.84 5.01
C MET A 94 2.39 -10.84 4.01
N LEU A 95 3.45 -11.58 4.36
CA LEU A 95 4.06 -12.60 3.51
C LEU A 95 3.24 -13.89 3.40
N VAL A 96 2.32 -14.11 4.36
CA VAL A 96 1.49 -15.32 4.42
C VAL A 96 0.09 -14.96 3.90
N PRO A 97 -0.38 -15.48 2.77
CA PRO A 97 -1.58 -14.99 2.10
C PRO A 97 -2.83 -14.88 2.99
N LEU A 98 -3.14 -15.94 3.76
CA LEU A 98 -4.30 -15.94 4.66
C LEU A 98 -4.12 -14.98 5.85
N ALA A 99 -2.92 -14.92 6.44
CA ALA A 99 -2.65 -14.02 7.55
C ALA A 99 -2.63 -12.55 7.09
N ASN A 100 -2.19 -12.28 5.86
CA ASN A 100 -2.20 -10.96 5.24
C ASN A 100 -3.63 -10.41 5.13
N VAL A 101 -4.58 -11.23 4.67
CA VAL A 101 -5.99 -10.82 4.57
C VAL A 101 -6.55 -10.47 5.94
N ILE A 102 -6.33 -11.31 6.95
CA ILE A 102 -6.79 -11.07 8.33
C ILE A 102 -6.15 -9.79 8.90
N LEU A 103 -4.84 -9.61 8.72
CA LEU A 103 -4.11 -8.44 9.17
C LEU A 103 -4.64 -7.17 8.47
N MET A 104 -4.85 -7.20 7.16
CA MET A 104 -5.36 -6.07 6.41
C MET A 104 -6.74 -5.65 6.91
N LEU A 105 -7.66 -6.60 7.09
CA LEU A 105 -8.99 -6.31 7.64
C LEU A 105 -8.89 -5.71 9.05
N TYR A 106 -8.04 -6.29 9.90
CA TYR A 106 -7.78 -5.76 11.24
C TYR A 106 -7.28 -4.31 11.20
N LEU A 107 -6.29 -3.99 10.37
CA LEU A 107 -5.69 -2.65 10.31
C LEU A 107 -6.63 -1.59 9.71
N ILE A 108 -7.57 -2.00 8.85
CA ILE A 108 -8.59 -1.11 8.27
C ILE A 108 -9.68 -0.78 9.31
N PHE A 109 -10.17 -1.77 10.05
CA PHE A 109 -11.33 -1.60 10.93
C PHE A 109 -10.98 -1.25 12.38
N ALA A 110 -9.84 -1.71 12.91
CA ALA A 110 -9.49 -1.46 14.31
C ALA A 110 -9.15 0.02 14.55
N PRO A 111 -9.74 0.69 15.56
CA PRO A 111 -9.39 2.07 15.88
C PRO A 111 -7.94 2.18 16.39
N GLY A 112 -7.28 3.29 16.05
CA GLY A 112 -5.97 3.66 16.61
C GLY A 112 -6.04 4.02 18.09
N ASP A 113 -4.89 4.22 18.74
CA ASP A 113 -4.83 4.74 20.10
C ASP A 113 -5.00 6.27 20.10
N ASP A 114 -6.01 6.80 20.80
CA ASP A 114 -6.23 8.26 20.85
C ASP A 114 -5.21 8.97 21.75
N ARG A 115 -4.43 8.23 22.54
CA ARG A 115 -3.40 8.76 23.44
C ARG A 115 -2.01 8.65 22.82
N SER A 116 -1.06 9.37 23.41
CA SER A 116 0.36 9.14 23.13
C SER A 116 0.75 7.72 23.53
N ASN A 117 1.47 7.02 22.66
CA ASN A 117 1.97 5.68 22.93
C ASN A 117 3.50 5.61 22.76
N SER A 118 4.10 4.42 22.83
CA SER A 118 5.55 4.21 22.73
C SER A 118 6.18 4.69 21.41
N TYR A 119 5.34 4.98 20.40
CA TYR A 119 5.73 5.41 19.06
C TYR A 119 5.36 6.87 18.77
N GLY A 120 4.95 7.64 19.79
CA GLY A 120 4.69 9.07 19.71
C GLY A 120 3.21 9.46 19.81
N SER A 121 2.93 10.74 19.57
CA SER A 121 1.59 11.30 19.58
C SER A 121 0.79 10.92 18.31
N PRO A 122 -0.55 10.88 18.38
CA PRO A 122 -1.38 10.64 17.21
C PRO A 122 -1.13 11.71 16.14
N ARG A 123 -0.95 11.27 14.89
CA ARG A 123 -0.80 12.16 13.74
C ARG A 123 -2.18 12.51 13.17
N PRO A 124 -2.54 13.80 13.02
CA PRO A 124 -3.76 14.16 12.32
C PRO A 124 -3.67 13.79 10.84
N THR A 125 -4.75 13.21 10.30
CA THR A 125 -4.85 12.91 8.86
C THR A 125 -5.00 14.21 8.08
N ALA A 126 -4.18 14.39 7.04
CA ALA A 126 -4.29 15.55 6.17
C ALA A 126 -5.52 15.45 5.24
N GLY A 127 -6.08 16.59 4.81
CA GLY A 127 -7.28 16.60 3.96
C GLY A 127 -7.11 15.82 2.65
N TRP A 128 -5.95 15.94 2.00
CA TRP A 128 -5.64 15.17 0.77
C TRP A 128 -5.52 13.66 1.04
N GLU A 129 -5.06 13.27 2.24
CA GLU A 129 -4.99 11.85 2.62
C GLU A 129 -6.41 11.29 2.75
N ALA A 130 -7.34 12.04 3.35
CA ALA A 130 -8.73 11.62 3.43
C ALA A 130 -9.35 11.42 2.03
N VAL A 131 -9.08 12.33 1.08
CA VAL A 131 -9.55 12.22 -0.31
C VAL A 131 -9.01 10.95 -0.98
N LEU A 132 -7.70 10.72 -0.93
CA LEU A 132 -7.09 9.53 -1.53
C LEU A 132 -7.58 8.24 -0.87
N ALA A 133 -7.79 8.24 0.45
CA ALA A 133 -8.30 7.07 1.14
C ALA A 133 -9.72 6.71 0.68
N TRP A 134 -10.60 7.70 0.48
CA TRP A 134 -11.93 7.46 -0.07
C TRP A 134 -11.88 6.95 -1.51
N ILE A 135 -11.03 7.55 -2.35
CA ILE A 135 -10.79 7.06 -3.72
C ILE A 135 -10.36 5.59 -3.68
N TYR A 136 -9.42 5.25 -2.79
CA TYR A 136 -8.93 3.89 -2.65
C TYR A 136 -10.01 2.90 -2.22
N ILE A 137 -10.86 3.28 -1.25
CA ILE A 137 -12.01 2.47 -0.82
C ILE A 137 -12.96 2.23 -1.99
N VAL A 138 -13.30 3.27 -2.76
CA VAL A 138 -14.21 3.14 -3.91
C VAL A 138 -13.61 2.21 -4.98
N ILE A 139 -12.33 2.40 -5.34
CA ILE A 139 -11.63 1.53 -6.29
C ILE A 139 -11.63 0.09 -5.82
N PHE A 140 -11.34 -0.16 -4.53
CA PHE A 140 -11.33 -1.50 -3.96
C PHE A 140 -12.71 -2.18 -4.03
N VAL A 141 -13.78 -1.45 -3.70
CA VAL A 141 -15.17 -1.95 -3.81
C VAL A 141 -15.53 -2.26 -5.26
N LEU A 142 -15.20 -1.36 -6.20
CA LEU A 142 -15.44 -1.58 -7.63
C LEU A 142 -14.66 -2.78 -8.16
N ALA A 143 -13.42 -2.98 -7.73
CA ALA A 143 -12.60 -4.13 -8.11
C ALA A 143 -13.21 -5.46 -7.63
N ILE A 144 -13.76 -5.50 -6.41
CA ILE A 144 -14.47 -6.68 -5.89
C ILE A 144 -15.72 -6.97 -6.72
N ILE A 145 -16.56 -5.95 -6.96
CA ILE A 145 -17.80 -6.12 -7.75
C ILE A 145 -17.47 -6.59 -9.17
N GLY A 146 -16.49 -5.96 -9.81
CA GLY A 146 -16.05 -6.33 -11.16
C GLY A 146 -15.49 -7.74 -11.23
N GLY A 147 -14.68 -8.16 -10.25
CA GLY A 147 -14.14 -9.52 -10.16
C GLY A 147 -15.24 -10.57 -9.98
N ILE A 148 -16.22 -10.32 -9.12
CA ILE A 148 -17.38 -11.20 -8.92
C ILE A 148 -18.21 -11.29 -10.21
N ALA A 149 -18.51 -10.15 -10.84
CA ALA A 149 -19.26 -10.12 -12.10
C ALA A 149 -18.54 -10.89 -13.22
N ALA A 150 -17.21 -10.74 -13.35
CA ALA A 150 -16.40 -11.48 -14.31
C ALA A 150 -16.47 -12.99 -14.07
N GLY A 151 -16.43 -13.43 -12.81
CA GLY A 151 -16.56 -14.85 -12.45
C GLY A 151 -17.95 -15.44 -12.73
N PHE A 152 -19.01 -14.63 -12.75
CA PHE A 152 -20.34 -15.10 -13.20
C PHE A 152 -20.48 -15.18 -14.72
N MET A 153 -19.62 -14.46 -15.47
CA MET A 153 -19.64 -14.43 -16.93
C MET A 153 -18.73 -15.47 -17.58
N SER A 154 -17.85 -16.14 -16.82
CA SER A 154 -16.96 -17.23 -17.27
C SER A 154 -17.58 -18.60 -17.02
#